data_AF-A0A227J495-F1
#
_entry.id   AF-A0A227J495-F1
#
_cell.length_a   1.000
_cell.length_b   1.000
_cell.length_c   1.000
_cell.angle_alpha   90.00
_cell.angle_beta   90.00
_cell.angle_gamma   90.00
#
_symmetry.space_group_name_H-M   'P 1'
#
loop_
_entity.id
_entity.type
_entity.pdbx_description
1 polymer ?
#
loop_
_entity_poly.entity_id
_entity_poly.type
_entity_poly.pdbx_seq_one_letter_code
_entity_poly.pdbx_strand_id
1 'polypeptide(L)' 'SSVQVITNNGLRLQLPAAKFRPFLSQLGVRGRFRLTTDQNNKFLKLETL' A
#
# COMPACT_ATOMS: atom_id res chain seq x y z
N SER A 1 -12.33 4.73 -5.13
CA SER A 1 -11.02 5.29 -5.52
C SER A 1 -9.91 4.31 -5.20
N SER A 2 -9.04 4.02 -6.16
CA SER A 2 -7.83 3.19 -6.00
C SER A 2 -6.57 4.06 -6.08
N VAL A 3 -5.47 3.56 -5.52
CA VAL A 3 -4.12 4.12 -5.64
C VAL A 3 -3.25 3.08 -6.32
N GLN A 4 -2.49 3.49 -7.33
CA GLN A 4 -1.51 2.63 -7.99
C GLN A 4 -0.18 2.71 -7.25
N VAL A 5 0.42 1.55 -6.96
CA VAL A 5 1.72 1.45 -6.30
C VAL A 5 2.63 0.53 -7.10
N ILE A 6 3.94 0.72 -6.93
CA ILE A 6 4.97 -0.12 -7.54
C ILE A 6 5.77 -0.74 -6.40
N THR A 7 5.91 -2.06 -6.39
CA THR A 7 6.75 -2.76 -5.41
C THR A 7 8.23 -2.58 -5.77
N ASN A 8 9.13 -2.87 -4.84
CA ASN A 8 10.58 -2.79 -5.08
C ASN A 8 11.04 -3.68 -6.25
N ASN A 9 10.25 -4.70 -6.60
CA ASN A 9 10.55 -5.65 -7.67
C ASN A 9 9.91 -5.22 -9.01
N GLY A 10 9.31 -4.02 -9.07
CA GLY A 10 8.68 -3.46 -10.27
C GLY A 10 7.23 -3.89 -10.51
N LEU A 11 6.62 -4.68 -9.60
CA LEU A 11 5.22 -5.11 -9.74
C LEU A 11 4.28 -3.94 -9.50
N ARG A 12 3.37 -3.68 -10.45
CA ARG A 12 2.32 -2.67 -10.33
C ARG A 12 1.08 -3.26 -9.68
N LEU A 13 0.62 -2.64 -8.59
CA LEU A 13 -0.57 -3.04 -7.85
C LEU A 13 -1.57 -1.88 -7.76
N GLN A 14 -2.85 -2.20 -7.73
CA GLN A 14 -3.89 -1.23 -7.36
C GLN A 14 -4.45 -1.59 -5.99
N LEU A 15 -4.43 -0.63 -5.08
CA LEU A 15 -4.92 -0.81 -3.71
C LEU A 15 -6.01 0.21 -3.41
N PRO A 16 -7.01 -0.12 -2.56
CA PRO A 16 -8.02 0.86 -2.15
C PRO A 16 -7.38 2.04 -1.44
N ALA A 17 -7.69 3.26 -1.88
CA ALA A 17 -7.12 4.49 -1.31
C ALA A 17 -7.37 4.60 0.21
N ALA A 18 -8.50 4.05 0.68
CA ALA A 18 -8.87 4.04 2.09
C ALA A 18 -7.82 3.38 3.00
N LYS A 19 -7.03 2.41 2.49
CA LYS A 19 -5.97 1.73 3.25
C LYS A 19 -4.78 2.64 3.57
N PHE A 20 -4.63 3.76 2.86
CA PHE A 20 -3.54 4.72 3.07
C PHE A 20 -3.91 5.89 3.99
N ARG A 21 -5.20 6.03 4.36
CA ARG A 21 -5.66 7.12 5.24
C ARG A 21 -4.87 7.25 6.55
N PRO A 22 -4.53 6.15 7.26
CA PRO A 22 -3.74 6.26 8.50
C PRO A 22 -2.33 6.80 8.30
N PHE A 23 -1.81 6.76 7.06
CA PHE A 23 -0.45 7.16 6.72
C PHE A 23 -0.38 8.49 5.98
N LEU A 24 -1.51 9.19 5.86
CA LEU A 24 -1.57 10.48 5.18
C LEU A 24 -1.04 11.59 6.11
N SER A 25 0.05 12.22 5.69
CA SER A 25 0.59 13.42 6.33
C SER A 25 0.22 14.67 5.53
N GLN A 26 0.55 15.86 6.06
CA GLN A 26 0.46 17.13 5.32
C GLN A 26 1.26 17.11 4.00
N LEU A 27 2.31 16.30 3.92
CA LEU A 27 3.14 16.10 2.72
C LEU A 27 2.63 14.96 1.82
N GLY A 28 1.47 14.38 2.12
CA GLY A 28 0.94 13.19 1.47
C GLY A 28 1.43 11.88 2.10
N VAL A 29 1.40 10.80 1.32
CA VAL A 29 1.87 9.47 1.72
C VAL A 29 3.32 9.31 1.26
N ARG A 30 4.26 9.18 2.19
CA ARG A 30 5.69 9.02 1.91
C ARG A 30 6.29 7.90 2.75
N GLY A 31 7.36 7.30 2.25
CA GLY A 31 8.09 6.22 2.92
C GLY A 31 7.96 4.87 2.21
N ARG A 32 8.44 3.82 2.87
CA ARG A 32 8.30 2.44 2.40
C ARG A 32 7.21 1.75 3.19
N PHE A 33 6.43 0.95 2.48
CA PHE A 33 5.32 0.20 3.06
C PHE A 33 5.53 -1.28 2.83
N ARG A 34 5.18 -2.09 3.84
CA ARG A 34 5.07 -3.54 3.72
C ARG A 34 3.61 -3.90 3.52
N LEU A 35 3.32 -4.54 2.40
CA LEU A 35 2.02 -5.16 2.13
C LEU A 35 2.13 -6.66 2.46
N THR A 36 1.29 -7.13 3.37
CA THR A 36 1.14 -8.56 3.66
C THR A 36 -0.15 -9.06 3.01
N THR A 37 -0.04 -10.14 2.25
CA THR A 37 -1.18 -10.82 1.61
C THR A 37 -1.36 -12.23 2.13
N ASP A 38 -2.54 -12.80 1.95
CA ASP A 38 -2.78 -14.22 2.20
C ASP A 38 -2.29 -15.08 1.01
N GLN A 39 -2.51 -16.40 1.11
CA GLN A 39 -2.23 -17.40 0.08
C GLN A 39 -2.98 -17.18 -1.25
N ASN A 40 -4.06 -16.38 -1.23
CA ASN A 40 -4.86 -16.02 -2.40
C ASN A 40 -4.57 -14.59 -2.88
N ASN A 41 -3.45 -13.99 -2.46
CA ASN A 41 -3.07 -12.60 -2.75
C ASN A 41 -4.06 -11.55 -2.25
N LYS A 42 -4.94 -11.89 -1.29
CA LYS A 42 -5.84 -10.94 -0.67
C LYS A 42 -5.06 -10.07 0.31
N PHE A 43 -5.37 -8.78 0.32
CA PHE A 43 -4.81 -7.83 1.28
C PHE A 43 -5.10 -8.28 2.71
N LEU A 44 -4.07 -8.45 3.54
CA LEU A 44 -4.19 -8.66 4.98
C LEU A 44 -3.83 -7.38 5.76
N LYS A 45 -2.66 -6.80 5.48
CA LYS A 45 -2.12 -5.68 6.28
C LYS A 45 -1.23 -4.77 5.45
N LEU A 46 -1.22 -3.48 5.82
CA LEU A 46 -0.28 -2.49 5.31
C LEU A 46 0.37 -1.78 6.50
N GLU A 47 1.71 -1.70 6.51
CA GLU A 47 2.50 -1.13 7.61
C GLU A 47 3.64 -0.27 7.04
N THR A 48 4.06 0.76 7.75
CA THR A 48 5.27 1.53 7.44
C THR A 48 6.51 0.77 7.90
N LEU A 49 7.62 0.93 7.16
CA LEU A 49 8.95 0.43 7.54
C LEU A 49 9.74 1.46 8.34
#